data_AF-A0A2V9SKD6-F1
#
_entry.id   AF-A0A2V9SKD6-F1
#
_cell.length_a   1.000
_cell.length_b   1.000
_cell.length_c   1.000
_cell.angle_alpha   90.00
_cell.angle_beta   90.00
_cell.angle_gamma   90.00
#
_symmetry.space_group_name_H-M   'P 1'
#
loop_
_entity.id
_entity.type
_entity.pdbx_description
1 polymer ?
#
loop_
_entity_poly.entity_id
_entity_poly.type
_entity_poly.pdbx_seq_one_letter_code
_entity_poly.pdbx_strand_id
1 'polypeptide(L)' 'MPEVIERLEEQSGLLLRTYEAEFAKDPTSHATESSRSNLIALRHTISQIYALDVTNALEFASAHLGQVIANAEK' A
#
# COMPACT_ATOMS: atom_id res chain seq x y z
N MET A 1 -12.19 4.76 -8.09
CA MET A 1 -11.04 3.96 -7.60
C MET A 1 -10.34 3.09 -8.66
N PRO A 2 -10.94 2.64 -9.79
CA PRO A 2 -10.22 1.80 -10.77
C PRO A 2 -8.93 2.44 -11.31
N GLU A 3 -9.00 3.71 -11.70
CA GLU A 3 -7.87 4.46 -12.27
C GLU A 3 -6.68 4.61 -11.31
N VAL A 4 -6.93 4.68 -9.99
CA VAL A 4 -5.86 4.76 -8.97
C VAL A 4 -5.15 3.43 -8.83
N ILE A 5 -5.88 2.32 -8.90
CA ILE A 5 -5.32 0.96 -8.82
C ILE A 5 -4.49 0.67 -10.09
N GLU A 6 -5.04 0.97 -11.27
CA GLU A 6 -4.35 0.79 -12.55
C GLU A 6 -3.03 1.57 -12.60
N ARG A 7 -3.04 2.82 -12.17
CA ARG A 7 -1.83 3.64 -12.10
C ARG A 7 -0.81 3.13 -11.09
N LEU A 8 -1.26 2.58 -9.96
CA LEU A 8 -0.37 1.93 -8.99
C LEU A 8 0.25 0.65 -9.58
N GLU A 9 -0.52 -0.14 -10.31
CA GLU A 9 -0.02 -1.33 -11.00
C GLU A 9 1.06 -0.96 -12.04
N GLU A 10 0.80 0.04 -12.88
CA GLU A 10 1.77 0.53 -13.87
C GLU A 10 3.08 1.00 -13.23
N GLN A 11 2.98 1.84 -12.19
CA GLN A 11 4.15 2.36 -11.47
C GLN A 11 4.92 1.24 -10.76
N SER A 12 4.22 0.29 -10.15
CA SER A 12 4.85 -0.87 -9.50
C SER A 12 5.60 -1.73 -10.51
N GLY A 13 5.01 -1.97 -11.68
CA GLY A 13 5.65 -2.73 -12.76
C GLY A 13 6.87 -2.02 -13.34
N LEU A 14 6.84 -0.70 -13.47
CA LEU A 14 7.99 0.08 -13.92
C LEU A 14 9.15 0.01 -12.92
N LEU A 15 8.88 0.16 -11.63
CA LEU A 15 9.88 0.06 -10.56
C LEU A 15 10.50 -1.33 -10.50
N LEU A 16 9.69 -2.38 -10.65
CA LEU A 16 10.18 -3.76 -10.65
C LEU A 16 11.13 -4.01 -11.84
N ARG A 17 10.70 -3.65 -13.06
CA ARG A 17 11.54 -3.80 -14.26
C ARG A 17 12.84 -3.00 -14.16
N THR A 18 12.79 -1.83 -13.53
CA THR A 18 13.99 -1.00 -13.30
C THR A 18 14.96 -1.72 -12.36
N TYR A 19 14.47 -2.22 -11.23
CA TYR A 19 15.30 -2.99 -10.31
C TYR A 19 15.89 -4.25 -10.97
N GLU A 20 15.08 -5.02 -11.70
CA GLU A 20 15.56 -6.21 -12.42
C GLU A 20 16.63 -5.87 -13.45
N ALA A 21 16.45 -4.78 -14.20
CA ALA A 21 17.42 -4.31 -15.18
C ALA A 21 18.73 -3.84 -14.52
N GLU A 22 18.68 -3.07 -13.44
CA GLU A 22 19.88 -2.62 -12.72
C GLU A 22 20.59 -3.78 -12.02
N PHE A 23 19.82 -4.69 -11.40
CA PHE A 23 20.35 -5.88 -10.73
C PHE A 23 21.06 -6.82 -11.72
N ALA A 24 20.51 -7.00 -12.91
CA ALA A 24 21.12 -7.82 -13.96
C ALA A 24 22.42 -7.20 -14.50
N LYS A 25 22.56 -5.86 -14.50
CA LYS A 25 23.78 -5.16 -14.91
C LYS A 25 24.88 -5.27 -13.86
N ASP A 26 24.56 -4.85 -12.63
CA ASP A 26 25.50 -4.91 -11.50
C ASP A 26 24.71 -4.93 -10.18
N PRO A 27 24.69 -6.07 -9.46
CA PRO A 27 23.94 -6.21 -8.22
C PRO A 27 24.54 -5.39 -7.06
N THR A 28 25.78 -4.92 -7.19
CA THR A 28 26.49 -4.14 -6.17
C THR A 28 26.47 -2.63 -6.43
N SER A 29 25.89 -2.20 -7.55
CA SER A 29 25.82 -0.80 -7.92
C SER A 29 24.87 0.01 -7.03
N HIS A 30 25.16 1.30 -6.90
CA HIS A 30 24.26 2.26 -6.25
C HIS A 30 22.88 2.35 -6.93
N ALA A 31 22.80 2.12 -8.24
CA ALA A 31 21.53 2.11 -8.98
C ALA A 31 20.64 0.92 -8.56
N THR A 32 21.24 -0.25 -8.35
CA THR A 32 20.55 -1.43 -7.80
C THR A 32 20.09 -1.19 -6.36
N GLU A 33 20.92 -0.59 -5.52
CA GLU A 33 20.55 -0.24 -4.13
C GLU A 33 19.38 0.75 -4.09
N SER A 34 19.45 1.79 -4.92
CA SER A 34 18.41 2.82 -5.01
C SER A 34 17.08 2.24 -5.50
N SER A 35 17.09 1.48 -6.60
CA SER A 35 15.88 0.84 -7.14
C SER A 35 15.28 -0.19 -6.18
N ARG A 36 16.11 -0.95 -5.45
CA ARG A 36 15.65 -1.84 -4.37
C ARG A 36 14.96 -1.08 -3.24
N SER A 37 15.52 0.06 -2.83
CA SER A 37 14.94 0.90 -1.78
C SER A 37 13.57 1.44 -2.21
N ASN A 38 13.39 1.81 -3.47
CA ASN A 38 12.10 2.24 -4.01
C ASN A 38 11.03 1.13 -3.94
N LEU A 39 11.39 -0.12 -4.26
CA LEU A 39 10.47 -1.26 -4.13
C LEU A 39 10.05 -1.51 -2.67
N ILE A 40 10.99 -1.38 -1.72
CA ILE A 40 10.70 -1.51 -0.30
C ILE A 40 9.75 -0.39 0.16
N ALA A 41 10.02 0.85 -0.23
CA ALA A 41 9.17 1.99 0.08
C ALA A 41 7.75 1.79 -0.48
N LEU A 42 7.62 1.38 -1.74
CA LEU A 42 6.33 1.10 -2.37
C LEU A 42 5.54 0.05 -1.58
N ARG A 43 6.18 -1.07 -1.21
CA ARG A 43 5.54 -2.11 -0.40
C ARG A 43 5.03 -1.55 0.93
N HIS A 44 5.84 -0.74 1.62
CA HIS A 44 5.43 -0.13 2.88
C HIS A 44 4.26 0.85 2.70
N THR A 45 4.27 1.68 1.65
CA THR A 45 3.16 2.58 1.34
C THR A 45 1.87 1.83 1.07
N ILE A 46 1.92 0.76 0.26
CA ILE A 46 0.74 -0.08 0.00
C ILE A 46 0.21 -0.68 1.30
N SER A 47 1.08 -1.27 2.14
CA SER A 47 0.68 -1.81 3.45
C SER A 47 0.03 -0.76 4.35
N GLN A 48 0.55 0.47 4.37
CA GLN A 48 -0.01 1.55 5.18
C GLN A 48 -1.40 1.98 4.70
N ILE A 49 -1.63 2.07 3.39
CA ILE A 49 -2.94 2.41 2.82
C ILE A 49 -3.98 1.36 3.23
N TYR A 50 -3.66 0.07 3.07
CA TYR A 50 -4.59 -1.00 3.45
C TYR A 50 -4.84 -1.06 4.96
N ALA A 51 -3.82 -0.82 5.80
CA ALA A 51 -3.99 -0.77 7.24
C ALA A 51 -4.87 0.41 7.67
N LEU A 52 -4.73 1.56 7.01
CA LEU A 52 -5.56 2.74 7.25
C LEU A 52 -7.03 2.47 6.89
N ASP A 53 -7.29 1.86 5.74
CA ASP A 53 -8.66 1.51 5.32
C ASP A 53 -9.33 0.55 6.31
N VAL A 54 -8.61 -0.47 6.78
CA VAL A 54 -9.12 -1.40 7.79
C VAL A 54 -9.45 -0.68 9.11
N THR A 55 -8.58 0.24 9.55
CA THR A 55 -8.79 1.02 10.77
C THR A 55 -10.04 1.89 10.65
N ASN A 56 -10.19 2.61 9.52
CA ASN A 56 -11.36 3.44 9.27
C ASN A 56 -12.66 2.62 9.24
N ALA A 57 -12.64 1.42 8.64
CA ALA A 57 -13.79 0.53 8.61
C ALA A 57 -14.18 0.03 10.02
N LEU A 58 -13.18 -0.29 10.84
CA LEU A 58 -13.38 -0.69 12.24
C LEU A 58 -13.96 0.44 13.10
N GLU A 59 -13.47 1.66 12.95
CA GLU A 59 -14.00 2.83 13.65
C GLU A 59 -15.47 3.10 13.28
N PHE A 60 -15.78 3.07 11.98
CA PHE A 60 -17.15 3.23 11.50
C PHE A 60 -18.09 2.16 12.06
N ALA A 61 -17.68 0.88 12.02
CA ALA A 61 -18.46 -0.22 12.55
C ALA A 61 -18.67 -0.10 14.06
N SER A 62 -17.64 0.29 14.81
CA SER A 62 -17.71 0.49 16.27
C SER A 62 -18.67 1.61 16.64
N ALA A 63 -18.64 2.73 15.92
CA ALA A 63 -19.57 3.85 16.12
C ALA A 63 -21.02 3.44 15.85
N HIS A 64 -21.28 2.69 14.77
CA HIS A 64 -22.62 2.21 14.44
C HIS A 64 -23.16 1.17 15.45
N LEU A 65 -22.32 0.23 15.89
CA LEU A 65 -22.72 -0.75 16.90
C LEU A 65 -23.05 -0.08 18.24
N GLY A 66 -22.27 0.93 18.66
CA GLY A 66 -22.56 1.71 19.86
C GLY A 66 -23.92 2.43 19.79
N GLN A 67 -24.27 2.98 18.62
CA GLN A 67 -25.57 3.62 18.39
C GLN A 67 -26.74 2.62 18.44
N VAL A 68 -26.57 1.43 17.85
CA VAL A 68 -27.60 0.38 17.82
C VAL A 68 -27.87 -0.15 19.24
N ILE A 69 -26.82 -0.39 20.02
CA ILE A 69 -26.95 -0.85 21.42
C ILE A 69 -27.63 0.23 22.27
N ALA A 70 -27.21 1.49 22.16
CA ALA A 70 -27.82 2.60 22.92
C ALA A 70 -29.31 2.83 22.60
N ASN A 71 -29.76 2.49 21.39
CA ASN A 71 -31.17 2.57 20.99
C ASN A 71 -31.99 1.35 21.44
N ALA A 72 -31.36 0.20 21.70
CA ALA A 72 -32.04 -1.00 22.19
C ALA A 72 -32.29 -1.00 23.71
N GLU A 73 -31.59 -0.13 24.44
CA GLU A 73 -31.73 0.06 25.89
C GLU A 73 -32.75 1.16 26.29
N LYS A 74 -33.40 1.78 25.29
CA LYS A 74 -34.52 2.72 25.47
C LYS A 74 -35.86 2.05 25.19
#